data_AF-A0A1F8PLG8-F1
#
_entry.id   AF-A0A1F8PLG8-F1
#
_cell.length_a   1.000
_cell.length_b   1.000
_cell.length_c   1.000
_cell.angle_alpha   90.00
_cell.angle_beta   90.00
_cell.angle_gamma   90.00
#
_symmetry.space_group_name_H-M   'P 1'
#
loop_
_entity.id
_entity.type
_entity.pdbx_description
1 polymer ?
#
loop_
_entity_poly.entity_id
_entity_poly.type
_entity_poly.pdbx_seq_one_letter_code
_entity_poly.pdbx_strand_id
1 'polypeptide(L)'
;MRMTEQRVRARYLTKDVIIGWASLSIMIAMAIIGFQFIRDRNSWNILANEPEQIPRIGTAELKSKIDSGSNLLVVDVRSKDEYENTHIAGSISIPLEEISQRFDEFRGYTQIVTYCT
;
A
#
# COMPACT_ATOMS: atom_id res chain seq x y z
N MET A 1 25.34 -67.24 -7.49
CA MET A 1 24.42 -66.70 -6.46
C MET A 1 24.79 -65.29 -5.97
N ARG A 2 26.07 -64.85 -6.00
CA ARG A 2 26.48 -63.50 -5.54
C ARG A 2 26.18 -62.32 -6.49
N MET A 3 26.06 -62.58 -7.81
CA MET A 3 25.84 -61.55 -8.83
C MET A 3 24.43 -60.94 -8.81
N THR A 4 23.42 -61.69 -8.36
CA THR A 4 22.03 -61.22 -8.24
C THR A 4 21.83 -60.29 -7.05
N GLU A 5 22.47 -60.57 -5.92
CA GLU A 5 22.39 -59.75 -4.70
C GLU A 5 23.03 -58.37 -4.88
N GLN A 6 24.16 -58.27 -5.58
CA GLN A 6 24.81 -56.99 -5.88
C GLN A 6 23.93 -56.10 -6.78
N ARG A 7 23.24 -56.68 -7.77
CA ARG A 7 22.32 -55.95 -8.65
C ARG A 7 21.06 -55.49 -7.90
N VAL A 8 20.53 -56.31 -7.00
CA VAL A 8 19.39 -55.96 -6.15
C VAL A 8 19.76 -54.82 -5.19
N ARG A 9 20.94 -54.88 -4.55
CA ARG A 9 21.44 -53.81 -3.66
C ARG A 9 21.65 -52.50 -4.41
N ALA A 10 22.34 -52.51 -5.56
CA ALA A 10 22.54 -51.30 -6.36
C ALA A 10 21.22 -50.66 -6.82
N ARG A 11 20.22 -51.48 -7.15
CA ARG A 11 18.87 -51.01 -7.49
C ARG A 11 18.06 -50.51 -6.30
N TYR A 12 18.36 -50.96 -5.08
CA TYR A 12 17.73 -50.49 -3.85
C TYR A 12 18.35 -49.15 -3.40
N LEU A 13 19.68 -49.08 -3.36
CA LEU A 13 20.45 -47.85 -3.09
C LEU A 13 20.08 -46.69 -4.02
N THR A 14 19.86 -46.97 -5.32
CA THR A 14 19.42 -45.94 -6.27
C THR A 14 17.98 -45.48 -6.02
N LYS A 15 17.08 -46.37 -5.59
CA LYS A 15 15.70 -46.00 -5.24
C LYS A 15 15.63 -45.16 -3.97
N ASP A 16 16.38 -45.51 -2.92
CA ASP A 16 16.41 -44.78 -1.66
C ASP A 16 16.94 -43.35 -1.84
N VAL A 17 17.96 -43.19 -2.68
CA VAL A 17 18.48 -41.88 -3.07
C VAL A 17 17.40 -41.09 -3.80
N ILE A 18 16.77 -41.65 -4.83
CA ILE A 18 15.71 -40.95 -5.60
C ILE A 18 14.54 -40.51 -4.68
N ILE A 19 14.11 -41.37 -3.75
CA ILE A 19 13.06 -41.05 -2.78
C ILE A 19 13.50 -39.90 -1.87
N GLY A 20 14.73 -39.92 -1.37
CA GLY A 20 15.27 -38.84 -0.55
C GLY A 20 15.31 -37.49 -1.26
N TRP A 21 15.75 -37.47 -2.53
CA TRP A 21 15.75 -36.25 -3.35
C TRP A 21 14.33 -35.75 -3.67
N ALA A 22 13.38 -36.66 -3.92
CA ALA A 22 11.98 -36.31 -4.11
C ALA A 22 11.38 -35.67 -2.85
N SER A 23 11.58 -36.27 -1.67
CA SER A 23 11.12 -35.72 -0.39
C SER A 23 11.75 -34.37 -0.07
N LEU A 24 13.05 -34.21 -0.29
CA LEU A 24 13.76 -32.95 -0.07
C LEU A 24 13.24 -31.84 -1.00
N SER A 25 12.99 -32.15 -2.28
CA SER A 25 12.45 -31.19 -3.24
C SER A 25 11.04 -30.72 -2.87
N ILE A 26 10.21 -31.61 -2.33
CA ILE A 26 8.86 -31.29 -1.86
C ILE A 26 8.93 -30.37 -0.64
N MET A 27 9.81 -30.64 0.32
CA MET A 27 9.98 -29.78 1.50
C MET A 27 10.47 -28.38 1.14
N ILE A 28 11.42 -28.28 0.20
CA ILE A 28 11.92 -26.98 -0.29
C ILE A 28 10.80 -26.22 -1.00
N ALA A 29 10.02 -26.88 -1.85
CA ALA A 29 8.88 -26.26 -2.52
C ALA A 29 7.83 -25.75 -1.52
N MET A 30 7.49 -26.53 -0.49
CA MET A 30 6.55 -26.09 0.56
C MET A 30 7.09 -24.93 1.39
N ALA A 31 8.40 -24.91 1.68
CA ALA A 31 9.03 -23.78 2.37
C ALA A 31 9.04 -22.52 1.51
N ILE A 32 9.28 -22.62 0.20
CA ILE A 32 9.24 -21.50 -0.73
C ILE A 32 7.82 -20.96 -0.89
N ILE A 33 6.83 -21.83 -1.09
CA ILE A 33 5.41 -21.44 -1.21
C ILE A 33 4.93 -20.83 0.11
N GLY A 34 5.26 -21.45 1.25
CA GLY A 34 4.97 -20.89 2.57
C GLY A 34 5.63 -19.54 2.80
N PHE A 35 6.90 -19.36 2.39
CA PHE A 35 7.61 -18.09 2.49
C PHE A 35 7.03 -17.01 1.57
N GLN A 36 6.61 -17.38 0.35
CA GLN A 36 5.90 -16.47 -0.56
C GLN A 36 4.57 -16.00 0.06
N PHE A 37 3.82 -16.90 0.69
CA PHE A 37 2.56 -16.59 1.37
C PHE A 37 2.75 -15.74 2.63
N ILE A 38 3.79 -16.01 3.44
CA ILE A 38 4.16 -15.19 4.60
C ILE A 38 4.60 -13.78 4.16
N ARG A 39 5.28 -13.67 3.01
CA ARG A 39 5.68 -12.38 2.42
C ARG A 39 4.50 -11.60 1.87
N ASP A 40 3.44 -12.28 1.40
CA ASP A 40 2.25 -11.69 0.80
C ASP A 40 1.12 -11.44 1.82
N ARG A 41 1.46 -10.89 3.00
CA ARG A 41 0.47 -10.41 3.99
C ARG A 41 -0.41 -9.27 3.48
N ASN A 42 -0.03 -8.61 2.39
CA ASN A 42 -0.78 -7.48 1.85
C ASN A 42 -2.03 -7.93 1.07
N SER A 43 -2.06 -9.14 0.53
CA SER A 43 -3.23 -9.66 -0.20
C SER A 43 -4.45 -9.96 0.70
N TRP A 44 -4.24 -10.11 2.01
CA TRP A 44 -5.31 -10.29 3.00
C TRP A 44 -5.92 -8.96 3.50
N ASN A 45 -5.22 -7.83 3.31
CA ASN A 45 -5.65 -6.51 3.76
C ASN A 45 -6.73 -5.88 2.86
N ILE A 46 -6.96 -6.43 1.66
CA ILE A 46 -7.95 -5.90 0.70
C ILE A 46 -9.37 -6.38 1.03
N LEU A 47 -9.51 -7.48 1.79
CA LEU A 47 -10.82 -8.03 2.21
C LEU A 47 -11.24 -7.59 3.62
N ALA A 48 -10.29 -7.10 4.44
CA ALA A 48 -10.51 -6.57 5.78
C ALA A 48 -10.70 -5.04 5.74
N ASN A 49 -11.58 -4.59 4.85
CA ASN A 49 -11.85 -3.19 4.51
C ASN A 49 -12.33 -2.37 5.72
N GLU A 50 -11.39 -1.95 6.58
CA GLU A 50 -11.51 -0.72 7.35
C GLU A 50 -11.65 0.41 6.31
N PRO A 51 -12.63 1.32 6.43
CA PRO A 51 -12.77 2.40 5.48
C PRO A 51 -11.44 3.17 5.44
N GLU A 52 -10.89 3.33 4.23
CA GLU A 52 -9.71 4.17 4.00
C GLU A 52 -9.98 5.55 4.62
N GLN A 53 -9.42 5.78 5.80
CA GLN A 53 -9.66 7.03 6.52
C GLN A 53 -8.83 8.10 5.85
N ILE A 54 -9.51 8.95 5.09
CA ILE A 54 -8.91 10.17 4.56
C ILE A 54 -8.38 10.99 5.77
N PRO A 55 -7.06 11.27 5.84
CA PRO A 55 -6.50 12.01 6.97
C PRO A 55 -7.21 13.35 7.17
N ARG A 56 -7.57 13.64 8.41
CA ARG A 56 -8.21 14.91 8.80
C ARG A 56 -7.28 15.69 9.71
N ILE A 57 -7.32 17.02 9.57
CA ILE A 57 -6.60 17.95 10.43
C ILE A 57 -7.61 18.76 11.25
N GLY A 58 -7.34 18.95 12.53
CA GLY A 58 -8.17 19.80 13.40
C GLY A 58 -7.97 21.28 13.09
N THR A 59 -8.97 22.11 13.36
CA THR A 59 -8.93 23.56 13.10
C THR A 59 -7.80 24.28 13.84
N ALA A 60 -7.53 23.90 15.09
CA ALA A 60 -6.44 24.47 15.89
C ALA A 60 -5.05 24.12 15.31
N GLU A 61 -4.87 22.88 14.87
CA GLU A 61 -3.62 22.43 14.24
C GLU A 61 -3.41 23.11 12.88
N LEU A 62 -4.47 23.18 12.07
CA LEU A 62 -4.45 23.88 10.79
C LEU A 62 -4.02 25.34 10.98
N LYS A 63 -4.63 26.03 11.96
CA LYS A 63 -4.26 27.40 12.31
C LYS A 63 -2.79 27.52 12.70
N SER A 64 -2.29 26.62 13.55
CA SER A 64 -0.87 26.62 13.96
C SER A 64 0.08 26.42 12.77
N LYS A 65 -0.26 25.55 11.81
CA LYS A 65 0.52 25.36 10.58
C LYS A 65 0.52 26.58 9.67
N ILE A 66 -0.62 27.26 9.55
CA ILE A 66 -0.72 28.53 8.80
C ILE A 66 0.13 29.60 9.49
N ASP A 67 -0.02 29.79 10.80
CA ASP A 67 0.68 30.83 11.56
C ASP A 67 2.21 30.60 11.60
N SER A 68 2.67 29.35 11.49
CA SER A 68 4.09 28.99 11.42
C SER A 68 4.73 29.16 10.04
N GLY A 69 3.95 29.50 9.00
CA GLY A 69 4.45 29.61 7.63
C GLY A 69 4.87 28.26 7.02
N SER A 70 4.25 27.16 7.46
CA SER A 70 4.49 25.83 6.87
C SER A 70 4.17 25.85 5.36
N ASN A 71 4.87 25.05 4.55
CA ASN A 71 4.60 24.92 3.12
C ASN A 71 3.31 24.11 2.86
N LEU A 72 2.18 24.73 3.18
CA LEU A 72 0.83 24.17 3.15
C LEU A 72 -0.04 25.00 2.20
N LEU A 73 -0.87 24.32 1.43
CA LEU A 73 -1.93 24.92 0.63
C LEU A 73 -3.29 24.63 1.26
N VAL A 74 -4.09 25.67 1.51
CA VAL A 74 -5.48 25.54 1.96
C VAL A 74 -6.39 25.80 0.76
N VAL A 75 -7.29 24.85 0.48
CA VAL A 75 -8.12 24.86 -0.73
C VAL A 75 -9.60 24.80 -0.34
N ASP A 76 -10.35 25.81 -0.75
CA ASP A 76 -11.80 25.83 -0.65
C ASP A 76 -12.39 25.15 -1.88
N VAL A 77 -13.09 24.04 -1.68
CA VAL A 77 -13.69 23.24 -2.77
C VAL A 77 -15.16 23.54 -3.02
N ARG A 78 -15.70 24.57 -2.35
CA ARG A 78 -17.08 25.03 -2.51
C ARG A 78 -17.25 25.84 -3.80
N SER A 79 -18.48 26.28 -4.05
CA SER A 79 -18.77 27.20 -5.15
C SER A 79 -18.00 28.53 -5.00
N LYS A 80 -17.73 29.19 -6.12
CA LYS A 80 -17.05 30.50 -6.13
C LYS A 80 -17.84 31.54 -5.33
N ASP A 81 -19.16 31.55 -5.46
CA ASP A 81 -20.03 32.47 -4.72
C ASP A 81 -19.90 32.28 -3.20
N GLU A 82 -19.83 31.04 -2.70
CA GLU A 82 -19.62 30.78 -1.27
C GLU A 82 -18.26 31.26 -0.78
N TYR A 83 -17.22 31.06 -1.59
CA TYR A 83 -15.88 31.55 -1.29
C TYR A 83 -15.84 33.08 -1.23
N GLU A 84 -16.43 33.76 -2.22
CA GLU A 84 -16.47 35.23 -2.28
C GLU A 84 -17.23 35.85 -1.10
N ASN A 85 -18.29 35.17 -0.63
CA ASN A 85 -19.03 35.60 0.55
C ASN A 85 -18.19 35.49 1.84
N THR A 86 -17.54 34.35 2.07
CA THR A 86 -16.66 34.15 3.24
C THR A 86 -15.75 32.94 3.03
N HIS A 87 -14.48 33.07 3.41
CA HIS A 87 -13.47 32.01 3.29
C HIS A 87 -12.35 32.16 4.31
N ILE A 88 -11.53 31.12 4.46
CA ILE A 88 -10.33 31.16 5.30
C ILE A 88 -9.29 32.07 4.65
N ALA A 89 -8.79 33.07 5.37
CA ALA A 89 -7.76 33.97 4.84
C ALA A 89 -6.51 33.20 4.37
N GLY A 90 -6.10 33.45 3.13
CA GLY A 90 -4.96 32.76 2.50
C GLY A 90 -5.30 31.41 1.87
N SER A 91 -6.56 30.96 1.88
CA SER A 91 -7.00 29.84 1.05
C SER A 91 -7.12 30.26 -0.42
N ILE A 92 -7.17 29.27 -1.30
CA ILE A 92 -7.49 29.46 -2.73
C ILE A 92 -8.82 28.78 -3.05
N SER A 93 -9.57 29.32 -4.01
CA SER A 93 -10.80 28.71 -4.52
C SER A 93 -10.51 27.78 -5.70
N ILE A 94 -10.76 26.48 -5.50
CA ILE A 94 -10.78 25.47 -6.56
C ILE A 94 -12.04 24.62 -6.35
N PRO A 95 -13.18 25.01 -6.94
CA PRO A 95 -14.41 24.23 -6.86
C PRO A 95 -14.19 22.77 -7.22
N LEU A 96 -14.91 21.86 -6.57
CA LEU A 96 -14.73 20.42 -6.69
C LEU A 96 -14.69 19.94 -8.15
N GLU A 97 -15.51 20.54 -9.01
CA GLU A 97 -15.61 20.22 -10.44
C GLU A 97 -14.36 20.63 -11.25
N GLU A 98 -13.65 21.66 -10.78
CA GLU A 98 -12.45 22.21 -11.42
C GLU A 98 -11.15 21.54 -10.97
N ILE A 99 -11.16 20.80 -9.84
CA ILE A 99 -9.95 20.18 -9.25
C ILE A 99 -9.20 19.34 -10.29
N SER A 100 -9.91 18.52 -11.06
CA SER A 100 -9.31 17.62 -12.06
C SER A 100 -8.53 18.38 -13.15
N GLN A 101 -8.98 19.59 -13.50
CA GLN A 101 -8.38 20.42 -14.55
C GLN A 101 -7.25 21.29 -13.99
N ARG A 102 -7.31 21.63 -12.69
CA ARG A 102 -6.39 22.54 -12.00
C ARG A 102 -5.40 21.80 -11.10
N PHE A 103 -5.18 20.50 -11.35
CA PHE A 103 -4.31 19.65 -10.53
C PHE A 103 -2.86 20.16 -10.44
N ASP A 104 -2.39 20.90 -11.45
CA ASP A 104 -1.04 21.45 -11.46
C ASP A 104 -0.81 22.54 -10.41
N GLU A 105 -1.85 23.21 -9.93
CA GLU A 105 -1.76 24.25 -8.89
C GLU A 105 -1.40 23.68 -7.52
N PHE A 106 -1.59 22.38 -7.32
CA PHE A 106 -1.23 21.69 -6.09
C PHE A 106 0.26 21.33 -6.01
N ARG A 107 1.01 21.48 -7.10
CA ARG A 107 2.43 21.10 -7.17
C ARG A 107 3.29 22.06 -6.34
N GLY A 108 4.28 21.50 -5.64
CA GLY A 108 5.26 22.28 -4.86
C GLY A 108 4.88 22.50 -3.40
N TYR A 109 3.65 22.20 -3.00
CA TYR A 109 3.22 22.22 -1.60
C TYR A 109 3.53 20.89 -0.91
N THR A 110 4.00 20.94 0.34
CA THR A 110 4.26 19.72 1.13
C THR A 110 3.00 19.12 1.73
N GLN A 111 1.97 19.94 1.91
CA GLN A 111 0.69 19.52 2.45
C GLN A 111 -0.43 20.30 1.75
N ILE A 112 -1.54 19.63 1.46
CA ILE A 112 -2.74 20.21 0.87
C ILE A 112 -3.89 19.90 1.82
N VAL A 113 -4.66 20.92 2.20
CA VAL A 113 -5.82 20.77 3.07
C VAL A 113 -7.03 21.36 2.35
N THR A 114 -7.98 20.50 2.01
CA THR A 114 -9.26 20.89 1.41
C THR A 114 -10.31 21.09 2.49
N TYR A 115 -11.22 22.05 2.31
CA TYR A 115 -12.40 22.20 3.16
C TYR A 115 -13.65 22.54 2.36
N CYS A 116 -14.79 22.16 2.93
CA CYS A 116 -16.13 22.50 2.46
C CYS A 116 -17.02 22.84 3.67
N THR A 117 -18.26 23.28 3.43
CA THR A 117 -19.26 23.52 4.48
C THR A 117 -19.81 22.21 5.02
#